data_AF-A0A4Q0P1J4-F1
#
_entry.id   AF-A0A4Q0P1J4-F1
#
_cell.length_a   1.000
_cell.length_b   1.000
_cell.length_c   1.000
_cell.angle_alpha   90.00
_cell.angle_beta   90.00
_cell.angle_gamma   90.00
#
_symmetry.space_group_name_H-M   'P 1'
#
loop_
_entity.id
_entity.type
_entity.pdbx_description
1 polymer ?
#
loop_
_entity_poly.entity_id
_entity_poly.type
_entity_poly.pdbx_seq_one_letter_code
_entity_poly.pdbx_strand_id
1 'polypeptide(L)'
;MKTFSLLIALFSFCTIHSQKAQEVPAPPYIKSVQFYGNTAQSQLPLIQLGQPLNLSFDDIIGDEANYYYRITHHNYDWTPSVLAKTEYLSGIDDVRIFNYTNSVSTLQLYTHYELQIPNSNTTALLKSGNYLLEIYNEEDEIVFSRKFMIYNSLVSVGVEVLRTRDLEFIENKQAIAITVDLGENIIVNPDQTINTLILQNNNLNTSISNIKPQYSLGNQLQYLYDEKTSFYAGNEFFDFDNKDIRAATNRIQFVELLDLYHNYLYGNNTRAETTYTYNPDLNGNFAIRTLQGADPKVNAEYAWIHFNLQHPKRPAGESIYVYGNFNNYTLEESTKMIYNEETQLYELPLLLKQGYYNYRYVVAKDGIKLNHNPISGDFWQTENEYTVLIYYRAPGARFDELIGTGNALSTSISNVRRN
;
A
#
# COMPACT_ATOMS: atom_id res chain seq x y z
N MET A 1 33.08 -52.19 -40.39
CA MET A 1 33.20 -50.96 -39.59
C MET A 1 31.86 -50.25 -39.63
N LYS A 2 31.03 -50.39 -38.60
CA LYS A 2 29.74 -49.69 -38.47
C LYS A 2 29.91 -48.66 -37.36
N THR A 3 29.86 -47.39 -37.74
CA THR A 3 30.02 -46.22 -36.90
C THR A 3 28.81 -46.07 -35.96
N PHE A 4 29.10 -45.99 -34.67
CA PHE A 4 28.13 -45.76 -33.61
C PHE A 4 28.03 -44.24 -33.42
N SER A 5 26.93 -43.62 -33.85
CA SER A 5 26.66 -42.20 -33.54
C SER A 5 25.97 -42.11 -32.19
N LEU A 6 26.72 -41.63 -31.20
CA LEU A 6 26.24 -41.30 -29.86
C LEU A 6 25.49 -39.96 -29.93
N LEU A 7 24.17 -39.98 -29.78
CA LEU A 7 23.34 -38.78 -29.66
C LEU A 7 23.34 -38.34 -28.18
N ILE A 8 24.14 -37.32 -27.85
CA ILE A 8 24.13 -36.69 -26.53
C ILE A 8 22.95 -35.72 -26.50
N ALA A 9 21.88 -36.09 -25.78
CA ALA A 9 20.77 -35.19 -25.48
C ALA A 9 21.23 -34.20 -24.39
N LEU A 10 21.46 -32.96 -24.78
CA LEU A 10 21.69 -31.83 -23.88
C LEU A 10 20.37 -31.50 -23.17
N PHE A 11 20.19 -32.01 -21.95
CA PHE A 11 19.15 -31.52 -21.04
C PHE A 11 19.58 -30.13 -20.55
N SER A 12 19.16 -29.07 -21.25
CA SER A 12 19.16 -27.73 -20.68
C SER A 12 18.19 -27.71 -19.51
N PHE A 13 18.72 -27.69 -18.30
CA PHE A 13 17.97 -27.33 -17.10
C PHE A 13 17.52 -25.87 -17.25
N CYS A 14 16.34 -25.65 -17.83
CA CYS A 14 15.61 -24.40 -17.62
C CYS A 14 15.18 -24.37 -16.16
N THR A 15 15.95 -23.66 -15.33
CA THR A 15 15.47 -23.22 -14.02
C THR A 15 14.33 -22.25 -14.25
N ILE A 16 13.10 -22.76 -14.16
CA ILE A 16 11.89 -21.94 -14.11
C ILE A 16 12.00 -21.14 -12.81
N HIS A 17 12.48 -19.91 -12.90
CA HIS A 17 12.42 -18.99 -11.78
C HIS A 17 10.96 -18.59 -11.63
N SER A 18 10.36 -18.96 -10.50
CA SER A 18 9.01 -18.50 -10.18
C SER A 18 9.00 -16.96 -10.18
N GLN A 19 8.13 -16.37 -10.99
CA GLN A 19 8.02 -14.91 -11.04
C GLN A 19 7.40 -14.41 -9.74
N LYS A 20 7.92 -13.29 -9.22
CA LYS A 20 7.33 -12.59 -8.08
C LYS A 20 5.97 -12.03 -8.49
N ALA A 21 4.98 -12.17 -7.62
CA ALA A 21 3.67 -11.59 -7.86
C ALA A 21 3.75 -10.05 -7.91
N GLN A 22 3.25 -9.51 -9.02
CA GLN A 22 3.04 -8.08 -9.23
C GLN A 22 1.55 -7.81 -9.16
N GLU A 23 1.18 -6.70 -8.51
CA GLU A 23 -0.21 -6.27 -8.51
C GLU A 23 -0.58 -5.71 -9.89
N VAL A 24 -1.79 -6.02 -10.33
CA VAL A 24 -2.38 -5.43 -11.51
C VAL A 24 -3.14 -4.19 -11.04
N PRO A 25 -2.79 -2.98 -11.52
CA PRO A 25 -3.49 -1.76 -11.17
C PRO A 25 -4.94 -1.82 -11.67
N ALA A 26 -5.82 -1.09 -10.99
CA ALA A 26 -7.22 -1.06 -11.38
C ALA A 26 -7.40 -0.28 -12.69
N PRO A 27 -8.26 -0.74 -13.62
CA PRO A 27 -8.56 0.01 -14.83
C PRO A 27 -9.31 1.30 -14.48
N PRO A 28 -9.37 2.29 -15.39
CA PRO A 28 -9.93 3.61 -15.08
C PRO A 28 -11.37 3.61 -14.56
N TYR A 29 -12.17 2.59 -14.90
CA TYR A 29 -13.56 2.46 -14.46
C TYR A 29 -13.72 1.79 -13.08
N ILE A 30 -12.69 1.09 -12.59
CA ILE A 30 -12.67 0.61 -11.21
C ILE A 30 -12.02 1.66 -10.32
N LYS A 31 -12.77 2.13 -9.32
CA LYS A 31 -12.36 3.21 -8.44
C LYS A 31 -12.48 2.81 -6.97
N SER A 32 -11.82 3.60 -6.12
CA SER A 32 -11.98 3.53 -4.67
C SER A 32 -11.75 2.14 -4.07
N VAL A 33 -10.81 1.38 -4.66
CA VAL A 33 -10.42 0.07 -4.15
C VAL A 33 -9.80 0.22 -2.77
N GLN A 34 -10.44 -0.33 -1.74
CA GLN A 34 -9.97 -0.24 -0.36
C GLN A 34 -10.17 -1.54 0.40
N PHE A 35 -9.18 -1.89 1.21
CA PHE A 35 -9.42 -2.78 2.33
C PHE A 35 -9.84 -1.95 3.53
N TYR A 36 -10.77 -2.49 4.31
CA TYR A 36 -11.26 -1.81 5.50
C TYR A 36 -11.52 -2.80 6.64
N GLY A 37 -11.26 -2.34 7.85
CA GLY A 37 -11.49 -3.09 9.09
C GLY A 37 -12.69 -2.52 9.84
N ASN A 38 -12.52 -2.35 11.16
CA ASN A 38 -13.54 -1.76 12.02
C ASN A 38 -13.64 -0.23 11.88
N THR A 39 -12.76 0.41 11.11
CA THR A 39 -12.77 1.84 10.83
C THR A 39 -13.07 2.09 9.36
N ALA A 40 -13.61 3.27 9.04
CA ALA A 40 -13.91 3.68 7.67
C ALA A 40 -12.67 4.13 6.86
N GLN A 41 -11.47 4.02 7.45
CA GLN A 41 -10.22 4.39 6.79
C GLN A 41 -9.72 3.21 5.96
N SER A 42 -9.24 3.49 4.75
CA SER A 42 -8.47 2.49 3.99
C SER A 42 -7.20 2.15 4.78
N GLN A 43 -6.95 0.88 5.01
CA GLN A 43 -5.75 0.39 5.69
C GLN A 43 -5.04 -0.61 4.77
N LEU A 44 -3.71 -0.66 4.84
CA LEU A 44 -3.01 -1.81 4.25
C LEU A 44 -3.51 -3.06 4.98
N PRO A 45 -3.97 -4.09 4.27
CA PRO A 45 -4.62 -5.24 4.87
C PRO A 45 -3.57 -6.18 5.50
N LEU A 46 -3.08 -5.79 6.66
CA LEU A 46 -2.42 -6.67 7.61
C LEU A 46 -3.48 -7.11 8.62
N ILE A 47 -3.94 -8.36 8.51
CA ILE A 47 -4.97 -8.91 9.38
C ILE A 47 -4.42 -10.04 10.23
N GLN A 48 -4.97 -10.21 11.44
CA GLN A 48 -4.63 -11.37 12.26
C GLN A 48 -5.32 -12.63 11.71
N LEU A 49 -4.66 -13.77 11.78
CA LEU A 49 -5.25 -15.05 11.39
C LEU A 49 -6.59 -15.29 12.11
N GLY A 50 -7.64 -15.53 11.33
CA GLY A 50 -9.02 -15.69 11.81
C GLY A 50 -9.87 -14.41 11.83
N GLN A 51 -9.27 -13.23 11.62
CA GLN A 51 -10.04 -11.99 11.42
C GLN A 51 -10.57 -11.89 9.98
N PRO A 52 -11.71 -11.21 9.77
CA PRO A 52 -12.27 -11.04 8.44
C PRO A 52 -11.42 -10.09 7.60
N LEU A 53 -11.28 -10.43 6.31
CA LEU A 53 -10.81 -9.54 5.26
C LEU A 53 -12.03 -8.89 4.60
N ASN A 54 -12.06 -7.56 4.52
CA ASN A 54 -13.07 -6.85 3.74
C ASN A 54 -12.39 -6.01 2.66
N LEU A 55 -12.83 -6.20 1.42
CA LEU A 55 -12.46 -5.38 0.27
C LEU A 55 -13.73 -4.72 -0.27
N SER A 56 -13.64 -3.44 -0.64
CA SER A 56 -14.64 -2.81 -1.49
C SER A 56 -14.01 -2.05 -2.65
N PHE A 57 -14.79 -1.88 -3.72
CA PHE A 57 -14.44 -1.09 -4.88
C PHE A 57 -15.73 -0.66 -5.60
N ASP A 58 -15.63 0.35 -6.44
CA ASP A 58 -16.73 0.83 -7.26
C ASP A 58 -16.43 0.58 -8.74
N ASP A 59 -17.42 0.13 -9.49
CA ASP A 59 -17.43 0.21 -10.95
C ASP A 59 -18.28 1.40 -11.39
N ILE A 60 -17.64 2.41 -11.98
CA ILE A 60 -18.32 3.64 -12.41
C ILE A 60 -19.03 3.52 -13.78
N ILE A 61 -18.99 2.33 -14.42
CA ILE A 61 -19.88 2.04 -15.56
C ILE A 61 -21.32 1.92 -15.05
N GLY A 62 -21.52 1.28 -13.89
CA GLY A 62 -22.82 1.15 -13.23
C GLY A 62 -23.78 0.18 -13.92
N ASP A 63 -23.26 -0.87 -14.56
CA ASP A 63 -24.02 -1.87 -15.32
C ASP A 63 -24.19 -3.22 -14.60
N GLU A 64 -23.85 -3.29 -13.31
CA GLU A 64 -23.94 -4.50 -12.47
C GLU A 64 -23.15 -5.70 -13.03
N ALA A 65 -21.98 -5.45 -13.64
CA ALA A 65 -21.08 -6.48 -14.16
C ALA A 65 -20.76 -7.59 -13.14
N ASN A 66 -20.49 -8.80 -13.63
CA ASN A 66 -20.12 -9.92 -12.76
C ASN A 66 -18.60 -9.94 -12.54
N TYR A 67 -18.20 -9.79 -11.27
CA TYR A 67 -16.82 -9.96 -10.85
C TYR A 67 -16.64 -11.24 -10.04
N TYR A 68 -15.49 -11.89 -10.23
CA TYR A 68 -15.07 -13.11 -9.55
C TYR A 68 -13.79 -12.84 -8.78
N TYR A 69 -13.50 -13.61 -7.73
CA TYR A 69 -12.25 -13.47 -6.98
C TYR A 69 -11.47 -14.77 -6.87
N ARG A 70 -10.13 -14.67 -6.95
CA ARG A 70 -9.21 -15.78 -6.67
C ARG A 70 -8.19 -15.37 -5.62
N ILE A 71 -7.76 -16.35 -4.82
CA ILE A 71 -6.82 -16.12 -3.71
C ILE A 71 -5.65 -17.07 -3.83
N THR A 72 -4.45 -16.50 -3.94
CA THR A 72 -3.19 -17.25 -3.97
C THR A 72 -2.34 -16.93 -2.76
N HIS A 73 -1.64 -17.95 -2.24
CA HIS A 73 -0.73 -17.82 -1.11
C HIS A 73 0.73 -17.73 -1.60
N HIS A 74 1.49 -16.79 -1.02
CA HIS A 74 2.84 -16.42 -1.42
C HIS A 74 3.82 -16.49 -0.25
N ASN A 75 5.09 -16.68 -0.59
CA ASN A 75 6.22 -16.57 0.32
C ASN A 75 6.54 -15.10 0.62
N TYR A 76 7.50 -14.88 1.52
CA TYR A 76 7.95 -13.56 1.95
C TYR A 76 8.34 -12.63 0.79
N ASP A 77 8.95 -13.19 -0.26
CA ASP A 77 9.41 -12.44 -1.44
C ASP A 77 8.35 -12.28 -2.54
N TRP A 78 7.09 -12.62 -2.25
CA TRP A 78 5.95 -12.66 -3.16
C TRP A 78 6.02 -13.73 -4.26
N THR A 79 6.91 -14.72 -4.17
CA THR A 79 6.80 -15.91 -5.02
C THR A 79 5.62 -16.78 -4.57
N PRO A 80 4.83 -17.37 -5.48
CA PRO A 80 3.82 -18.37 -5.13
C PRO A 80 4.40 -19.44 -4.21
N SER A 81 3.69 -19.76 -3.14
CA SER A 81 4.07 -20.86 -2.26
C SER A 81 3.75 -22.21 -2.92
N VAL A 82 4.41 -23.28 -2.45
CA VAL A 82 4.14 -24.65 -2.94
C VAL A 82 2.92 -25.30 -2.27
N LEU A 83 2.13 -24.53 -1.52
CA LEU A 83 0.93 -25.02 -0.85
C LEU A 83 -0.17 -25.29 -1.88
N ALA A 84 -0.82 -26.44 -1.77
CA ALA A 84 -2.09 -26.64 -2.46
C ALA A 84 -3.16 -25.73 -1.86
N LYS A 85 -4.14 -25.31 -2.68
CA LYS A 85 -5.18 -24.35 -2.25
C LYS A 85 -5.91 -24.79 -0.97
N THR A 86 -6.22 -26.08 -0.85
CA THR A 86 -6.87 -26.67 0.34
C THR A 86 -6.03 -26.59 1.63
N GLU A 87 -4.73 -26.32 1.54
CA GLU A 87 -3.85 -26.18 2.72
C GLU A 87 -3.97 -24.80 3.37
N TYR A 88 -4.30 -23.76 2.59
CA TYR A 88 -4.39 -22.38 3.04
C TYR A 88 -5.79 -21.77 2.94
N LEU A 89 -6.70 -22.38 2.18
CA LEU A 89 -8.06 -21.90 1.96
C LEU A 89 -9.05 -23.05 2.23
N SER A 90 -10.05 -22.77 3.06
CA SER A 90 -11.21 -23.64 3.28
C SER A 90 -12.37 -23.16 2.40
N GLY A 91 -12.99 -24.10 1.68
CA GLY A 91 -14.05 -23.80 0.72
C GLY A 91 -13.51 -23.60 -0.70
N ILE A 92 -14.16 -22.73 -1.47
CA ILE A 92 -13.81 -22.44 -2.86
C ILE A 92 -13.66 -20.94 -3.07
N ASP A 93 -12.68 -20.58 -3.91
CA ASP A 93 -12.61 -19.28 -4.58
C ASP A 93 -13.12 -19.44 -6.02
N ASP A 94 -12.80 -18.48 -6.90
CA ASP A 94 -13.30 -18.42 -8.27
C ASP A 94 -14.83 -18.38 -8.33
N VAL A 95 -15.41 -17.61 -7.40
CA VAL A 95 -16.84 -17.42 -7.27
C VAL A 95 -17.20 -15.95 -7.46
N ARG A 96 -18.41 -15.73 -7.96
CA ARG A 96 -18.95 -14.40 -8.18
C ARG A 96 -19.11 -13.63 -6.86
N ILE A 97 -18.81 -12.35 -6.88
CA ILE A 97 -19.15 -11.39 -5.83
C ILE A 97 -20.62 -11.02 -5.99
N PHE A 98 -21.45 -11.47 -5.04
CA PHE A 98 -22.89 -11.22 -5.06
C PHE A 98 -23.31 -9.99 -4.25
N ASN A 99 -22.46 -9.52 -3.33
CA ASN A 99 -22.77 -8.37 -2.51
C ASN A 99 -22.35 -7.10 -3.26
N TYR A 100 -23.30 -6.47 -3.93
CA TYR A 100 -23.13 -5.17 -4.56
C TYR A 100 -24.38 -4.31 -4.39
N THR A 101 -24.22 -2.99 -4.43
CA THR A 101 -25.32 -2.02 -4.32
C THR A 101 -25.07 -0.85 -5.26
N ASN A 102 -26.09 -0.44 -6.00
CA ASN A 102 -25.97 0.72 -6.91
C ASN A 102 -25.94 2.02 -6.14
N SER A 103 -25.30 3.02 -6.74
CA SER A 103 -25.32 4.39 -6.24
C SER A 103 -26.75 4.94 -6.20
N VAL A 104 -27.00 5.81 -5.22
CA VAL A 104 -28.32 6.40 -4.99
C VAL A 104 -28.18 7.91 -4.85
N SER A 105 -28.93 8.62 -5.69
CA SER A 105 -28.95 10.09 -5.73
C SER A 105 -27.58 10.72 -6.01
N THR A 106 -26.79 10.10 -6.89
CA THR A 106 -25.49 10.60 -7.37
C THR A 106 -25.57 11.00 -8.85
N LEU A 107 -24.76 11.97 -9.26
CA LEU A 107 -24.59 12.35 -10.67
C LEU A 107 -23.78 11.31 -11.45
N GLN A 108 -22.68 10.84 -10.85
CA GLN A 108 -21.94 9.69 -11.38
C GLN A 108 -22.63 8.42 -10.88
N LEU A 109 -23.19 7.65 -11.81
CA LEU A 109 -23.69 6.31 -11.49
C LEU A 109 -22.50 5.36 -11.26
N TYR A 110 -22.64 4.46 -10.30
CA TYR A 110 -21.67 3.39 -10.05
C TYR A 110 -22.34 2.22 -9.34
N THR A 111 -21.73 1.05 -9.44
CA THR A 111 -22.09 -0.13 -8.66
C THR A 111 -20.99 -0.38 -7.62
N HIS A 112 -21.35 -0.35 -6.34
CA HIS A 112 -20.44 -0.60 -5.21
C HIS A 112 -20.38 -2.09 -4.91
N TYR A 113 -19.20 -2.70 -4.99
CA TYR A 113 -18.97 -4.11 -4.68
C TYR A 113 -18.29 -4.27 -3.33
N GLU A 114 -18.70 -5.30 -2.59
CA GLU A 114 -18.10 -5.66 -1.31
C GLU A 114 -17.79 -7.16 -1.27
N LEU A 115 -16.56 -7.49 -0.92
CA LEU A 115 -16.11 -8.85 -0.67
C LEU A 115 -15.66 -8.98 0.78
N GLN A 116 -16.33 -9.85 1.53
CA GLN A 116 -15.93 -10.27 2.85
C GLN A 116 -15.45 -11.72 2.82
N ILE A 117 -14.32 -12.01 3.45
CA ILE A 117 -13.80 -13.36 3.69
C ILE A 117 -13.56 -13.49 5.20
N PRO A 118 -14.14 -14.50 5.88
CA PRO A 118 -14.91 -15.62 5.33
C PRO A 118 -16.31 -15.25 4.84
N ASN A 119 -16.83 -16.03 3.88
CA ASN A 119 -18.20 -16.02 3.38
C ASN A 119 -18.71 -17.46 3.16
N SER A 120 -19.88 -17.62 2.52
CA SER A 120 -20.50 -18.93 2.29
C SER A 120 -19.68 -19.87 1.39
N ASN A 121 -18.84 -19.32 0.50
CA ASN A 121 -18.03 -20.09 -0.45
C ASN A 121 -16.58 -20.25 0.05
N THR A 122 -15.89 -19.14 0.34
CA THR A 122 -14.55 -19.15 0.97
C THR A 122 -14.74 -19.00 2.48
N THR A 123 -14.73 -20.13 3.19
CA THR A 123 -15.17 -20.22 4.59
C THR A 123 -14.08 -19.91 5.60
N ALA A 124 -12.79 -19.99 5.23
CA ALA A 124 -11.68 -19.56 6.08
C ALA A 124 -10.37 -19.44 5.28
N LEU A 125 -9.48 -18.55 5.74
CA LEU A 125 -8.06 -18.55 5.41
C LEU A 125 -7.30 -19.18 6.58
N LEU A 126 -6.54 -20.23 6.31
CA LEU A 126 -6.05 -21.18 7.31
C LEU A 126 -4.59 -20.97 7.71
N LYS A 127 -3.84 -20.17 6.96
CA LYS A 127 -2.39 -19.97 7.15
C LYS A 127 -2.05 -18.49 7.25
N SER A 128 -1.04 -18.16 8.06
CA SER A 128 -0.38 -16.85 7.99
C SER A 128 0.53 -16.79 6.77
N GLY A 129 0.92 -15.57 6.37
CA GLY A 129 1.78 -15.33 5.22
C GLY A 129 1.22 -14.26 4.28
N ASN A 130 1.76 -14.25 3.07
CA ASN A 130 1.38 -13.31 2.02
C ASN A 130 0.27 -13.89 1.16
N TYR A 131 -0.69 -13.04 0.79
CA TYR A 131 -1.79 -13.40 -0.09
C TYR A 131 -1.98 -12.36 -1.18
N LEU A 132 -2.32 -12.83 -2.38
CA LEU A 132 -2.77 -12.00 -3.48
C LEU A 132 -4.25 -12.29 -3.72
N LEU A 133 -5.06 -11.24 -3.69
CA LEU A 133 -6.46 -11.26 -4.08
C LEU A 133 -6.56 -10.70 -5.50
N GLU A 134 -7.05 -11.51 -6.43
CA GLU A 134 -7.23 -11.14 -7.83
C GLU A 134 -8.72 -11.07 -8.13
N ILE A 135 -9.14 -10.01 -8.82
CA ILE A 135 -10.52 -9.80 -9.27
C ILE A 135 -10.57 -10.00 -10.78
N TYR A 136 -11.49 -10.83 -11.24
CA TYR A 136 -11.67 -11.22 -12.64
C TYR A 136 -13.05 -10.78 -13.16
N ASN A 137 -13.14 -10.50 -14.47
CA ASN A 137 -14.40 -10.29 -15.18
C ASN A 137 -15.03 -11.62 -15.64
N GLU A 138 -16.13 -11.56 -16.40
CA GLU A 138 -16.82 -12.74 -16.96
C GLU A 138 -15.98 -13.50 -18.00
N GLU A 139 -15.06 -12.81 -18.66
CA GLU A 139 -14.15 -13.35 -19.66
C GLU A 139 -12.91 -14.04 -19.06
N ASP A 140 -12.83 -14.16 -17.74
CA ASP A 140 -11.68 -14.72 -17.00
C ASP A 140 -10.39 -13.87 -17.16
N GLU A 141 -10.54 -12.57 -17.39
CA GLU A 141 -9.44 -11.61 -17.43
C GLU A 141 -9.29 -10.90 -16.09
N ILE A 142 -8.03 -10.72 -15.64
CA ILE A 142 -7.75 -9.99 -14.40
C ILE A 142 -8.08 -8.51 -14.60
N VAL A 143 -9.02 -8.02 -13.80
CA VAL A 143 -9.39 -6.61 -13.72
C VAL A 143 -8.37 -5.87 -12.87
N PHE A 144 -8.13 -6.35 -11.64
CA PHE A 144 -7.10 -5.81 -10.76
C PHE A 144 -6.70 -6.85 -9.72
N SER A 145 -5.57 -6.62 -9.05
CA SER A 145 -5.20 -7.42 -7.89
C SER A 145 -4.66 -6.57 -6.75
N ARG A 146 -4.74 -7.15 -5.55
CA ARG A 146 -4.30 -6.51 -4.31
C ARG A 146 -3.64 -7.51 -3.37
N LYS A 147 -2.54 -7.08 -2.78
CA LYS A 147 -1.75 -7.79 -1.79
C LYS A 147 -2.34 -7.58 -0.41
N PHE A 148 -2.41 -8.66 0.34
CA PHE A 148 -2.71 -8.62 1.75
C PHE A 148 -1.90 -9.65 2.53
N MET A 149 -1.82 -9.48 3.83
CA MET A 149 -0.95 -10.26 4.70
C MET A 149 -1.73 -10.71 5.91
N ILE A 150 -1.55 -11.97 6.29
CA ILE A 150 -2.17 -12.56 7.47
C ILE A 150 -1.07 -12.89 8.46
N TYR A 151 -1.09 -12.33 9.67
CA TYR A 151 -0.13 -12.66 10.70
C TYR A 151 -0.71 -13.58 11.76
N ASN A 152 0.13 -14.46 12.30
CA ASN A 152 -0.15 -15.21 13.51
C ASN A 152 0.77 -14.69 14.62
N SER A 153 0.23 -14.24 15.76
CA SER A 153 1.00 -13.54 16.80
C SER A 153 1.79 -14.50 17.69
N LEU A 154 2.85 -15.12 17.16
CA LEU A 154 3.71 -16.04 17.89
C LEU A 154 4.85 -15.33 18.63
N VAL A 155 5.36 -14.22 18.10
CA VAL A 155 6.44 -13.42 18.69
C VAL A 155 6.00 -11.98 18.94
N SER A 156 6.65 -11.32 19.89
CA SER A 156 6.44 -9.90 20.16
C SER A 156 7.50 -9.06 19.44
N VAL A 157 7.08 -7.95 18.82
CA VAL A 157 7.96 -7.08 18.03
C VAL A 157 7.90 -5.67 18.61
N GLY A 158 8.97 -5.27 19.31
CA GLY A 158 9.19 -3.89 19.73
C GLY A 158 9.78 -3.07 18.59
N VAL A 159 9.20 -1.89 18.33
CA VAL A 159 9.66 -0.96 17.30
C VAL A 159 9.91 0.40 17.94
N GLU A 160 11.06 0.99 17.69
CA GLU A 160 11.42 2.34 18.15
C GLU A 160 11.91 3.17 16.97
N VAL A 161 11.37 4.38 16.83
CA VAL A 161 11.82 5.36 15.83
C VAL A 161 12.87 6.26 16.44
N LEU A 162 14.04 6.32 15.81
CA LEU A 162 15.21 7.06 16.27
C LEU A 162 15.64 8.09 15.22
N ARG A 163 16.31 9.15 15.68
CA ARG A 163 17.13 9.94 14.75
C ARG A 163 18.31 9.11 14.27
N THR A 164 18.64 9.21 12.99
CA THR A 164 19.87 8.59 12.49
C THR A 164 21.10 9.23 13.13
N ARG A 165 22.17 8.45 13.27
CA ARG A 165 23.47 8.91 13.75
C ARG A 165 24.38 9.40 12.62
N ASP A 166 23.99 9.13 11.38
CA ASP A 166 24.68 9.64 10.21
C ASP A 166 24.40 11.14 10.05
N LEU A 167 25.44 11.97 10.24
CA LEU A 167 25.35 13.42 10.14
C LEU A 167 24.92 13.90 8.75
N GLU A 168 25.16 13.11 7.71
CA GLU A 168 24.71 13.45 6.35
C GLU A 168 23.18 13.41 6.24
N PHE A 169 22.52 12.49 6.97
CA PHE A 169 21.08 12.25 6.86
C PHE A 169 20.27 12.59 8.10
N ILE A 170 20.91 13.16 9.13
CA ILE A 170 20.30 13.41 10.46
C ILE A 170 19.06 14.31 10.42
N GLU A 171 18.97 15.19 9.42
CA GLU A 171 17.82 16.07 9.25
C GLU A 171 16.72 15.48 8.34
N ASN A 172 17.02 14.42 7.59
CA ASN A 172 16.14 13.93 6.52
C ASN A 172 15.62 12.51 6.74
N LYS A 173 16.29 11.69 7.58
CA LYS A 173 15.94 10.28 7.77
C LYS A 173 15.49 9.96 9.18
N GLN A 174 14.66 8.95 9.27
CA GLN A 174 14.25 8.28 10.50
C GLN A 174 14.81 6.85 10.49
N ALA A 175 15.50 6.44 11.55
CA ALA A 175 16.08 5.11 11.71
C ALA A 175 15.17 4.24 12.58
N ILE A 176 14.96 2.99 12.19
CA ILE A 176 14.06 2.07 12.89
C ILE A 176 14.87 1.03 13.64
N ALA A 177 14.75 1.05 14.97
CA ALA A 177 15.28 0.03 15.86
C ALA A 177 14.20 -1.01 16.13
N ILE A 178 14.58 -2.29 16.09
CA ILE A 178 13.65 -3.42 16.22
C ILE A 178 14.19 -4.38 17.26
N THR A 179 13.33 -4.82 18.16
CA THR A 179 13.57 -5.93 19.08
C THR A 179 12.51 -6.98 18.87
N VAL A 180 12.90 -8.19 18.48
CA VAL A 180 11.98 -9.33 18.35
C VAL A 180 12.19 -10.24 19.56
N ASP A 181 11.18 -10.35 20.40
CA ASP A 181 11.19 -11.26 21.54
C ASP A 181 10.54 -12.59 21.11
N LEU A 182 11.36 -13.64 21.08
CA LEU A 182 10.95 -14.98 20.68
C LEU A 182 10.11 -15.68 21.77
N GLY A 183 10.09 -15.17 23.00
CA GLY A 183 9.38 -15.79 24.11
C GLY A 183 9.88 -17.21 24.37
N GLU A 184 8.96 -18.17 24.41
CA GLU A 184 9.27 -19.60 24.56
C GLU A 184 9.47 -20.33 23.22
N ASN A 185 9.34 -19.64 22.08
CA ASN A 185 9.46 -20.26 20.76
C ASN A 185 10.91 -20.63 20.46
N ILE A 186 11.13 -21.88 20.05
CA ILE A 186 12.46 -22.36 19.63
C ILE A 186 12.63 -22.07 18.14
N ILE A 187 13.36 -21.00 17.82
CA ILE A 187 13.73 -20.66 16.44
C ILE A 187 15.16 -21.10 16.17
N VAL A 188 15.32 -22.01 15.20
CA VAL A 188 16.63 -22.53 14.79
C VAL A 188 17.26 -21.57 13.77
N ASN A 189 18.51 -21.19 14.00
CA ASN A 189 19.32 -20.33 13.12
C ASN A 189 18.56 -19.08 12.65
N PRO A 190 18.15 -18.18 13.57
CA PRO A 190 17.32 -17.01 13.26
C PRO A 190 17.90 -16.15 12.11
N ASP A 191 19.22 -16.04 11.99
CA ASP A 191 19.87 -15.32 10.88
C ASP A 191 19.52 -15.86 9.49
N GLN A 192 19.17 -17.14 9.39
CA GLN A 192 18.82 -17.80 8.12
C GLN A 192 17.32 -17.99 7.97
N THR A 193 16.60 -18.21 9.06
CA THR A 193 15.19 -18.60 9.05
C THR A 193 14.22 -17.44 9.26
N ILE A 194 14.69 -16.31 9.79
CA ILE A 194 13.88 -15.10 9.93
C ILE A 194 14.15 -14.12 8.78
N ASN A 195 13.06 -13.56 8.26
CA ASN A 195 13.08 -12.44 7.34
C ASN A 195 12.21 -11.30 7.89
N THR A 196 12.73 -10.08 7.80
CA THR A 196 12.10 -8.87 8.35
C THR A 196 11.74 -7.92 7.23
N LEU A 197 10.50 -7.42 7.23
CA LEU A 197 10.00 -6.36 6.35
C LEU A 197 9.61 -5.13 7.19
N ILE A 198 10.00 -3.94 6.76
CA ILE A 198 9.64 -2.68 7.40
C ILE A 198 8.88 -1.83 6.40
N LEU A 199 7.73 -1.32 6.82
CA LEU A 199 6.82 -0.50 6.03
C LEU A 199 6.72 0.89 6.64
N GLN A 200 6.84 1.93 5.82
CA GLN A 200 6.52 3.31 6.19
C GLN A 200 5.13 3.63 5.67
N ASN A 201 4.24 4.13 6.54
CA ASN A 201 2.88 4.57 6.22
C ASN A 201 2.11 3.56 5.36
N ASN A 202 2.25 2.28 5.72
CA ASN A 202 1.53 1.18 5.06
C ASN A 202 1.82 1.06 3.54
N ASN A 203 2.98 1.56 3.08
CA ASN A 203 3.38 1.51 1.68
C ASN A 203 4.34 0.34 1.41
N LEU A 204 3.85 -0.69 0.71
CA LEU A 204 4.64 -1.85 0.29
C LEU A 204 5.71 -1.51 -0.76
N ASN A 205 5.48 -0.49 -1.59
CA ASN A 205 6.34 -0.13 -2.72
C ASN A 205 7.67 0.50 -2.29
N THR A 206 7.74 1.03 -1.06
CA THR A 206 8.95 1.61 -0.48
C THR A 206 9.48 0.81 0.71
N SER A 207 9.08 -0.46 0.83
CA SER A 207 9.46 -1.32 1.95
C SER A 207 10.97 -1.61 2.00
N ILE A 208 11.49 -1.72 3.22
CA ILE A 208 12.86 -2.21 3.47
C ILE A 208 12.75 -3.69 3.86
N SER A 209 13.51 -4.53 3.15
CA SER A 209 13.46 -5.99 3.25
C SER A 209 14.87 -6.58 3.42
N ASN A 210 14.94 -7.87 3.76
CA ASN A 210 16.16 -8.68 3.83
C ASN A 210 17.16 -8.18 4.91
N ILE A 211 16.61 -7.67 6.01
CA ILE A 211 17.40 -7.22 7.15
C ILE A 211 17.62 -8.40 8.10
N LYS A 212 18.85 -8.57 8.57
CA LYS A 212 19.25 -9.61 9.53
C LYS A 212 19.47 -9.02 10.92
N PRO A 213 19.25 -9.76 12.01
CA PRO A 213 19.54 -9.22 13.34
C PRO A 213 21.05 -9.00 13.50
N GLN A 214 21.43 -7.99 14.29
CA GLN A 214 22.84 -7.72 14.63
C GLN A 214 23.27 -8.46 15.89
N TYR A 215 22.35 -8.67 16.82
CA TYR A 215 22.60 -9.31 18.10
C TYR A 215 21.49 -10.30 18.45
N SER A 216 21.88 -11.42 19.05
CA SER A 216 20.98 -12.36 19.73
C SER A 216 21.32 -12.35 21.21
N LEU A 217 20.45 -11.78 22.03
CA LEU A 217 20.61 -11.68 23.49
C LEU A 217 19.58 -12.57 24.17
N GLY A 218 19.99 -13.80 24.52
CA GLY A 218 19.04 -14.81 24.99
C GLY A 218 18.00 -15.10 23.91
N ASN A 219 16.73 -14.84 24.21
CA ASN A 219 15.59 -15.04 23.29
C ASN A 219 15.21 -13.77 22.52
N GLN A 220 16.04 -12.72 22.56
CA GLN A 220 15.77 -11.47 21.85
C GLN A 220 16.71 -11.29 20.66
N LEU A 221 16.14 -10.92 19.52
CA LEU A 221 16.88 -10.51 18.33
C LEU A 221 16.81 -9.00 18.18
N GLN A 222 17.96 -8.34 18.08
CA GLN A 222 18.04 -6.90 17.99
C GLN A 222 18.56 -6.43 16.62
N TYR A 223 17.86 -5.45 16.06
CA TYR A 223 18.20 -4.77 14.81
C TYR A 223 18.40 -3.28 15.14
N LEU A 224 19.64 -2.86 15.24
CA LEU A 224 20.04 -1.52 15.68
C LEU A 224 20.88 -0.82 14.60
N TYR A 225 20.46 -0.99 13.34
CA TYR A 225 21.10 -0.36 12.20
C TYR A 225 20.80 1.13 12.17
N ASP A 226 21.80 1.92 11.80
CA ASP A 226 21.60 3.35 11.58
C ASP A 226 21.16 3.64 10.12
N GLU A 227 21.70 2.91 9.14
CA GLU A 227 21.39 3.13 7.71
C GLU A 227 20.41 2.11 7.12
N LYS A 228 20.66 0.80 7.32
CA LYS A 228 19.92 -0.27 6.62
C LYS A 228 18.42 -0.31 6.94
N THR A 229 18.03 0.19 8.11
CA THR A 229 16.64 0.30 8.58
C THR A 229 16.20 1.77 8.63
N SER A 230 16.81 2.64 7.84
CA SER A 230 16.46 4.06 7.76
C SER A 230 15.63 4.40 6.53
N PHE A 231 14.65 5.27 6.73
CA PHE A 231 13.79 5.79 5.69
C PHE A 231 14.00 7.29 5.56
N TYR A 232 13.90 7.81 4.34
CA TYR A 232 13.62 9.23 4.16
C TYR A 232 12.27 9.55 4.84
N ALA A 233 12.28 10.55 5.71
CA ALA A 233 11.14 10.82 6.59
C ALA A 233 9.97 11.49 5.85
N GLY A 234 10.19 12.06 4.66
CA GLY A 234 9.17 12.82 3.95
C GLY A 234 8.73 14.07 4.72
N ASN A 235 7.53 14.52 4.40
CA ASN A 235 6.84 15.64 5.05
C ASN A 235 5.36 15.28 5.16
N GLU A 236 4.61 15.88 6.07
CA GLU A 236 3.17 15.67 6.22
C GLU A 236 2.45 15.71 4.86
N PHE A 237 1.58 14.75 4.60
CA PHE A 237 0.78 14.68 3.38
C PHE A 237 -0.03 15.97 3.21
N PHE A 238 -0.24 16.35 1.96
CA PHE A 238 -1.28 17.31 1.64
C PHE A 238 -2.64 16.63 1.81
N ASP A 239 -3.67 17.44 2.03
CA ASP A 239 -5.01 16.96 2.29
C ASP A 239 -6.07 17.78 1.58
N PHE A 240 -7.22 17.16 1.32
CA PHE A 240 -8.48 17.86 1.08
C PHE A 240 -9.63 17.05 1.65
N ASP A 241 -10.74 17.73 1.93
CA ASP A 241 -12.01 17.14 2.37
C ASP A 241 -13.16 17.77 1.60
N ASN A 242 -13.81 16.98 0.75
CA ASN A 242 -15.00 17.42 0.02
C ASN A 242 -16.28 16.73 0.52
N LYS A 243 -16.34 16.31 1.80
CA LYS A 243 -17.54 15.71 2.41
C LYS A 243 -18.84 16.49 2.19
N ASP A 244 -18.76 17.79 1.94
CA ASP A 244 -19.82 18.55 1.27
C ASP A 244 -19.34 18.88 -0.14
N ILE A 245 -19.92 18.23 -1.15
CA ILE A 245 -19.44 18.31 -2.54
C ILE A 245 -19.64 19.70 -3.15
N ARG A 246 -20.50 20.52 -2.53
CA ARG A 246 -20.90 21.84 -3.04
C ARG A 246 -20.15 22.99 -2.37
N ALA A 247 -19.38 22.69 -1.32
CA ALA A 247 -18.76 23.71 -0.48
C ALA A 247 -17.31 23.94 -0.87
N ALA A 248 -16.95 25.22 -1.02
CA ALA A 248 -15.56 25.63 -0.88
C ALA A 248 -15.14 25.49 0.59
N THR A 249 -13.92 25.00 0.82
CA THR A 249 -13.37 24.74 2.16
C THR A 249 -11.95 25.30 2.23
N ASN A 250 -11.26 25.12 3.36
CA ASN A 250 -9.89 25.62 3.53
C ASN A 250 -8.88 25.05 2.50
N ARG A 251 -9.20 23.93 1.84
CA ARG A 251 -8.37 23.29 0.82
C ARG A 251 -8.98 23.37 -0.59
N ILE A 252 -10.25 23.72 -0.71
CA ILE A 252 -11.01 23.80 -1.97
C ILE A 252 -11.33 25.26 -2.24
N GLN A 253 -10.69 25.83 -3.25
CA GLN A 253 -10.81 27.24 -3.62
C GLN A 253 -12.21 27.59 -4.14
N PHE A 254 -12.75 26.77 -5.04
CA PHE A 254 -14.11 26.90 -5.53
C PHE A 254 -14.64 25.58 -6.08
N VAL A 255 -15.96 25.50 -6.20
CA VAL A 255 -16.67 24.37 -6.78
C VAL A 255 -17.49 24.87 -7.96
N GLU A 256 -17.46 24.10 -9.05
CA GLU A 256 -18.31 24.30 -10.23
C GLU A 256 -19.12 23.03 -10.47
N LEU A 257 -20.35 23.18 -10.97
CA LEU A 257 -21.17 22.07 -11.45
C LEU A 257 -21.27 22.15 -12.97
N LEU A 258 -20.69 21.16 -13.64
CA LEU A 258 -20.88 20.90 -15.08
C LEU A 258 -21.76 19.64 -15.21
N ASP A 259 -21.30 18.61 -15.90
CA ASP A 259 -21.94 17.29 -15.89
C ASP A 259 -21.74 16.59 -14.53
N LEU A 260 -20.56 16.76 -13.94
CA LEU A 260 -20.22 16.36 -12.57
C LEU A 260 -19.80 17.60 -11.76
N TYR A 261 -19.66 17.42 -10.44
CA TYR A 261 -19.01 18.44 -9.62
C TYR A 261 -17.51 18.51 -9.90
N HIS A 262 -16.99 19.72 -9.99
CA HIS A 262 -15.57 20.03 -10.16
C HIS A 262 -15.11 20.79 -8.91
N ASN A 263 -14.14 20.23 -8.19
CA ASN A 263 -13.58 20.82 -6.97
C ASN A 263 -12.16 21.28 -7.29
N TYR A 264 -11.94 22.59 -7.28
CA TYR A 264 -10.63 23.18 -7.57
C TYR A 264 -9.88 23.40 -6.27
N LEU A 265 -8.77 22.69 -6.08
CA LEU A 265 -7.96 22.82 -4.88
C LEU A 265 -7.13 24.11 -4.91
N TYR A 266 -6.83 24.67 -3.75
CA TYR A 266 -5.82 25.72 -3.66
C TYR A 266 -4.46 25.18 -4.14
N GLY A 267 -3.75 25.98 -4.94
CA GLY A 267 -2.42 25.63 -5.43
C GLY A 267 -1.45 25.32 -4.30
N ASN A 268 -0.78 24.18 -4.37
CA ASN A 268 0.25 23.81 -3.42
C ASN A 268 1.60 24.36 -3.84
N ASN A 269 2.43 24.70 -2.87
CA ASN A 269 3.80 25.13 -3.09
C ASN A 269 4.78 24.01 -2.76
N THR A 270 5.95 24.07 -3.39
CA THR A 270 7.10 23.26 -3.00
C THR A 270 7.51 23.59 -1.56
N ARG A 271 7.71 22.55 -0.73
CA ARG A 271 8.07 22.65 0.69
C ARG A 271 9.47 22.11 1.00
N ALA A 272 10.18 21.54 0.02
CA ALA A 272 11.46 20.87 0.25
C ALA A 272 12.54 21.74 0.91
N GLU A 273 12.60 23.02 0.54
CA GLU A 273 13.58 23.98 1.05
C GLU A 273 13.00 24.90 2.15
N THR A 274 11.86 24.52 2.75
CA THR A 274 11.19 25.30 3.78
C THR A 274 11.41 24.69 5.17
N THR A 275 11.16 25.46 6.22
CA THR A 275 11.18 24.92 7.59
C THR A 275 10.00 23.99 7.81
N TYR A 276 10.25 22.84 8.44
CA TYR A 276 9.20 21.91 8.85
C TYR A 276 8.10 22.62 9.66
N THR A 277 6.85 22.33 9.30
CA THR A 277 5.66 22.80 10.01
C THR A 277 4.77 21.60 10.27
N TYR A 278 4.46 21.36 11.55
CA TYR A 278 3.58 20.28 11.95
C TYR A 278 2.17 20.48 11.37
N ASN A 279 1.67 19.46 10.67
CA ASN A 279 0.35 19.46 10.04
C ASN A 279 -0.21 18.03 10.09
N PRO A 280 -0.92 17.64 11.18
CA PRO A 280 -1.39 16.29 11.37
C PRO A 280 -2.22 15.78 10.18
N ASP A 281 -2.02 14.52 9.82
CA ASP A 281 -2.70 13.85 8.72
C ASP A 281 -3.12 12.42 9.10
N LEU A 282 -3.51 11.60 8.11
CA LEU A 282 -3.84 10.18 8.24
C LEU A 282 -2.79 9.30 7.53
N ASN A 283 -1.52 9.72 7.48
CA ASN A 283 -0.38 8.98 6.93
C ASN A 283 -0.64 8.43 5.51
N GLY A 284 -1.26 9.23 4.65
CA GLY A 284 -1.53 8.87 3.25
C GLY A 284 -2.84 8.14 3.00
N ASN A 285 -3.61 7.84 4.06
CA ASN A 285 -4.93 7.22 3.94
C ASN A 285 -5.99 8.17 3.40
N PHE A 286 -7.12 7.57 3.02
CA PHE A 286 -8.33 8.27 2.63
C PHE A 286 -9.55 7.65 3.33
N ALA A 287 -10.63 8.42 3.38
CA ALA A 287 -11.89 8.00 3.97
C ALA A 287 -13.06 8.53 3.14
N ILE A 288 -13.86 7.62 2.58
CA ILE A 288 -15.07 7.95 1.84
C ILE A 288 -16.13 8.45 2.82
N ARG A 289 -16.61 9.67 2.61
CA ARG A 289 -17.62 10.31 3.47
C ARG A 289 -18.40 11.39 2.74
N THR A 290 -19.65 11.54 3.12
CA THR A 290 -20.58 12.55 2.59
C THR A 290 -21.42 13.15 3.70
N LEU A 291 -21.84 14.40 3.54
CA LEU A 291 -22.85 15.06 4.38
C LEU A 291 -24.25 14.99 3.76
N GLN A 292 -24.36 14.65 2.48
CA GLN A 292 -25.63 14.60 1.75
C GLN A 292 -26.39 13.27 1.93
N GLY A 293 -25.70 12.20 2.35
CA GLY A 293 -26.26 10.86 2.45
C GLY A 293 -26.00 10.19 3.79
N ALA A 294 -26.83 9.20 4.11
CA ALA A 294 -26.68 8.39 5.32
C ALA A 294 -25.65 7.27 5.15
N ASP A 295 -25.47 6.77 3.92
CA ASP A 295 -24.49 5.75 3.59
C ASP A 295 -23.48 6.27 2.55
N PRO A 296 -22.27 6.65 2.98
CA PRO A 296 -21.22 7.11 2.07
C PRO A 296 -20.82 6.10 1.00
N LYS A 297 -21.08 4.80 1.17
CA LYS A 297 -20.73 3.78 0.18
C LYS A 297 -21.51 3.97 -1.12
N VAL A 298 -22.76 4.42 -1.04
CA VAL A 298 -23.68 4.53 -2.19
C VAL A 298 -24.22 5.94 -2.42
N ASN A 299 -24.05 6.85 -1.46
CA ASN A 299 -24.50 8.25 -1.58
C ASN A 299 -23.37 9.24 -1.83
N ALA A 300 -22.11 8.84 -1.69
CA ALA A 300 -20.98 9.71 -2.02
C ALA A 300 -20.89 9.91 -3.53
N GLU A 301 -20.73 11.16 -3.95
CA GLU A 301 -20.55 11.56 -5.36
C GLU A 301 -19.14 11.26 -5.85
N TYR A 302 -18.97 11.10 -7.16
CA TYR A 302 -17.67 11.30 -7.80
C TYR A 302 -17.57 12.72 -8.32
N ALA A 303 -16.40 13.32 -8.12
CA ALA A 303 -16.12 14.67 -8.57
C ALA A 303 -14.73 14.77 -9.17
N TRP A 304 -14.59 15.66 -10.16
CA TRP A 304 -13.29 16.01 -10.71
C TRP A 304 -12.55 16.88 -9.70
N ILE A 305 -11.46 16.36 -9.16
CA ILE A 305 -10.57 17.09 -8.25
C ILE A 305 -9.44 17.66 -9.09
N HIS A 306 -9.34 18.99 -9.12
CA HIS A 306 -8.29 19.68 -9.87
C HIS A 306 -7.13 19.99 -8.94
N PHE A 307 -6.07 19.21 -9.06
CA PHE A 307 -4.81 19.41 -8.36
C PHE A 307 -3.98 20.48 -9.08
N ASN A 308 -3.30 21.31 -8.28
CA ASN A 308 -2.43 22.36 -8.77
C ASN A 308 -1.18 22.45 -7.89
N LEU A 309 0.00 22.38 -8.53
CA LEU A 309 1.29 22.49 -7.87
C LEU A 309 2.16 23.55 -8.54
N GLN A 310 2.61 24.52 -7.75
CA GLN A 310 3.65 25.46 -8.11
C GLN A 310 5.03 24.84 -7.84
N HIS A 311 5.66 24.36 -8.91
CA HIS A 311 7.01 23.80 -8.91
C HIS A 311 7.70 24.12 -10.25
N PRO A 312 9.02 24.35 -10.27
CA PRO A 312 9.76 24.51 -11.51
C PRO A 312 9.57 23.33 -12.47
N LYS A 313 9.61 23.60 -13.78
CA LYS A 313 9.56 22.55 -14.79
C LYS A 313 10.68 21.52 -14.56
N ARG A 314 10.32 20.23 -14.52
CA ARG A 314 11.26 19.13 -14.31
C ARG A 314 12.04 18.87 -15.61
N PRO A 315 13.28 18.36 -15.52
CA PRO A 315 14.03 17.91 -16.68
C PRO A 315 13.30 16.81 -17.47
N ALA A 316 13.69 16.63 -18.73
CA ALA A 316 13.19 15.51 -19.53
C ALA A 316 13.48 14.16 -18.86
N GLY A 317 12.51 13.25 -18.90
CA GLY A 317 12.58 11.93 -18.23
C GLY A 317 12.08 11.93 -16.78
N GLU A 318 11.85 13.10 -16.19
CA GLU A 318 11.22 13.22 -14.87
C GLU A 318 9.74 13.64 -14.99
N SER A 319 8.90 13.07 -14.14
CA SER A 319 7.46 13.35 -14.11
C SER A 319 6.97 13.43 -12.67
N ILE A 320 6.00 14.30 -12.43
CA ILE A 320 5.37 14.49 -11.12
C ILE A 320 4.06 13.70 -11.09
N TYR A 321 3.83 12.98 -10.00
CA TYR A 321 2.60 12.21 -9.80
C TYR A 321 1.93 12.60 -8.48
N VAL A 322 0.60 12.63 -8.48
CA VAL A 322 -0.20 12.62 -7.25
C VAL A 322 -0.21 11.19 -6.70
N TYR A 323 0.12 11.05 -5.43
CA TYR A 323 0.51 9.76 -4.84
C TYR A 323 -0.07 9.59 -3.44
N GLY A 324 -0.76 8.49 -3.18
CA GLY A 324 -1.36 8.21 -1.87
C GLY A 324 -1.92 6.80 -1.78
N ASN A 325 -2.53 6.45 -0.65
CA ASN A 325 -3.15 5.12 -0.49
C ASN A 325 -4.38 4.94 -1.42
N PHE A 326 -5.02 6.04 -1.85
CA PHE A 326 -6.19 6.00 -2.74
C PHE A 326 -5.94 5.35 -4.10
N ASN A 327 -4.68 5.34 -4.57
CA ASN A 327 -4.25 4.62 -5.77
C ASN A 327 -3.19 3.55 -5.46
N ASN A 328 -3.22 3.02 -4.23
CA ASN A 328 -2.29 2.00 -3.75
C ASN A 328 -0.83 2.40 -3.97
N TYR A 329 -0.50 3.69 -3.81
CA TYR A 329 0.86 4.19 -3.94
C TYR A 329 1.54 3.82 -5.26
N THR A 330 0.78 3.78 -6.36
CA THR A 330 1.25 3.37 -7.68
C THR A 330 1.54 4.60 -8.56
N LEU A 331 2.55 4.51 -9.43
CA LEU A 331 2.84 5.52 -10.43
C LEU A 331 2.07 5.18 -11.70
N GLU A 332 1.06 5.98 -12.03
CA GLU A 332 0.13 5.69 -13.12
C GLU A 332 0.01 6.91 -14.03
N GLU A 333 -0.23 6.72 -15.32
CA GLU A 333 -0.40 7.86 -16.23
C GLU A 333 -1.60 8.72 -15.82
N SER A 334 -2.64 8.13 -15.23
CA SER A 334 -3.80 8.87 -14.69
C SER A 334 -3.49 9.77 -13.50
N THR A 335 -2.37 9.56 -12.80
CA THR A 335 -1.96 10.41 -11.67
C THR A 335 -0.80 11.33 -12.00
N LYS A 336 -0.32 11.31 -13.25
CA LYS A 336 0.77 12.15 -13.74
C LYS A 336 0.29 13.57 -14.00
N MET A 337 0.97 14.55 -13.42
CA MET A 337 0.66 15.96 -13.62
C MET A 337 1.27 16.51 -14.90
N ILE A 338 0.55 17.43 -15.53
CA ILE A 338 0.96 18.08 -16.78
C ILE A 338 1.46 19.48 -16.45
N TYR A 339 2.66 19.84 -16.93
CA TYR A 339 3.16 21.21 -16.79
C TYR A 339 2.53 22.12 -17.84
N ASN A 340 1.87 23.18 -17.39
CA ASN A 340 1.29 24.20 -18.23
C ASN A 340 2.25 25.39 -18.34
N GLU A 341 2.75 25.68 -19.54
CA GLU A 341 3.72 26.76 -19.79
C GLU A 341 3.12 28.17 -19.61
N GLU A 342 1.81 28.32 -19.78
CA GLU A 342 1.13 29.61 -19.66
C GLU A 342 0.91 29.98 -18.20
N THR A 343 0.43 29.03 -17.39
CA THR A 343 0.22 29.23 -15.94
C THR A 343 1.48 29.03 -15.12
N GLN A 344 2.48 28.34 -15.67
CA GLN A 344 3.71 27.87 -15.00
C GLN A 344 3.43 26.93 -13.82
N LEU A 345 2.33 26.18 -13.90
CA LEU A 345 1.87 25.25 -12.86
C LEU A 345 1.81 23.82 -13.39
N TYR A 346 1.93 22.86 -12.48
CA TYR A 346 1.52 21.48 -12.75
C TYR A 346 0.05 21.32 -12.41
N GLU A 347 -0.70 20.77 -13.36
CA GLU A 347 -2.15 20.63 -13.28
C GLU A 347 -2.55 19.17 -13.53
N LEU A 348 -3.55 18.69 -12.78
CA LEU A 348 -4.13 17.36 -12.97
C LEU A 348 -5.61 17.34 -12.53
N PRO A 349 -6.56 17.10 -13.45
CA PRO A 349 -7.90 16.68 -13.07
C PRO A 349 -7.92 15.17 -12.79
N LEU A 350 -8.42 14.77 -11.62
CA LEU A 350 -8.59 13.36 -11.25
C LEU A 350 -9.98 13.12 -10.66
N LEU A 351 -10.68 12.12 -11.20
CA LEU A 351 -12.00 11.74 -10.72
C LEU A 351 -11.87 10.91 -9.44
N LEU A 352 -12.33 11.45 -8.31
CA LEU A 352 -12.29 10.81 -6.99
C LEU A 352 -13.67 10.82 -6.34
N LYS A 353 -13.96 9.79 -5.53
CA LYS A 353 -15.19 9.69 -4.74
C LYS A 353 -15.13 10.67 -3.58
N GLN A 354 -16.26 11.20 -3.14
CA GLN A 354 -16.34 12.18 -2.06
C GLN A 354 -15.72 11.65 -0.76
N GLY A 355 -14.88 12.47 -0.11
CA GLY A 355 -14.25 12.10 1.15
C GLY A 355 -13.08 12.98 1.56
N TYR A 356 -12.34 12.47 2.54
CA TYR A 356 -11.04 13.00 2.96
C TYR A 356 -9.93 12.21 2.30
N TYR A 357 -8.95 12.90 1.71
CA TYR A 357 -7.82 12.27 1.04
C TYR A 357 -6.51 12.89 1.49
N ASN A 358 -5.56 12.04 1.88
CA ASN A 358 -4.15 12.42 1.88
C ASN A 358 -3.47 12.07 0.57
N TYR A 359 -2.60 12.97 0.15
CA TYR A 359 -1.80 12.80 -1.05
C TYR A 359 -0.45 13.53 -0.90
N ARG A 360 0.53 13.07 -1.66
CA ARG A 360 1.82 13.75 -1.85
C ARG A 360 2.04 13.91 -3.34
N TYR A 361 2.84 14.91 -3.69
CA TYR A 361 3.46 14.94 -5.00
C TYR A 361 4.81 14.22 -4.91
N VAL A 362 5.04 13.28 -5.81
CA VAL A 362 6.30 12.54 -5.92
C VAL A 362 6.87 12.73 -7.30
N VAL A 363 8.21 12.75 -7.40
CA VAL A 363 8.90 12.76 -8.68
C VAL A 363 9.34 11.34 -9.00
N ALA A 364 9.13 10.93 -10.23
CA ALA A 364 9.70 9.71 -10.78
C ALA A 364 10.58 10.03 -11.98
N LYS A 365 11.69 9.30 -12.11
CA LYS A 365 12.59 9.34 -13.26
C LYS A 365 12.55 7.99 -13.95
N ASP A 366 12.23 7.99 -15.24
CA ASP A 366 12.15 6.77 -16.05
C ASP A 366 11.22 5.69 -15.43
N GLY A 367 10.12 6.13 -14.82
CA GLY A 367 9.13 5.26 -14.16
C GLY A 367 9.50 4.82 -12.74
N ILE A 368 10.65 5.25 -12.20
CA ILE A 368 11.10 4.91 -10.85
C ILE A 368 10.98 6.14 -9.95
N LYS A 369 10.25 6.01 -8.84
CA LYS A 369 10.11 7.07 -7.83
C LYS A 369 11.47 7.44 -7.24
N LEU A 370 11.75 8.73 -7.09
CA LEU A 370 12.92 9.19 -6.36
C LEU A 370 12.79 8.91 -4.86
N ASN A 371 13.88 8.48 -4.22
CA ASN A 371 13.89 8.22 -2.78
C ASN A 371 13.73 9.50 -1.95
N HIS A 372 14.49 10.54 -2.31
CA HIS A 372 14.33 11.89 -1.76
C HIS A 372 13.25 12.65 -2.53
N ASN A 373 12.39 13.39 -1.82
CA ASN A 373 11.29 14.12 -2.44
C ASN A 373 11.64 15.60 -2.68
N PRO A 374 11.94 16.03 -3.92
CA PRO A 374 12.31 17.42 -4.20
C PRO A 374 11.12 18.40 -4.15
N ILE A 375 9.89 17.91 -3.93
CA ILE A 375 8.69 18.75 -3.83
C ILE A 375 8.33 18.94 -2.35
N SER A 376 8.13 17.84 -1.63
CA SER A 376 7.68 17.90 -0.23
C SER A 376 8.82 18.07 0.77
N GLY A 377 10.04 17.65 0.41
CA GLY A 377 11.17 17.54 1.33
C GLY A 377 11.11 16.29 2.18
N ASP A 378 12.19 16.12 2.95
CA ASP A 378 12.37 15.04 3.90
C ASP A 378 12.85 15.66 5.23
N PHE A 379 11.98 15.59 6.25
CA PHE A 379 12.18 16.19 7.57
C PHE A 379 12.04 15.11 8.63
N TRP A 380 13.08 14.91 9.44
CA TRP A 380 13.10 13.88 10.49
C TRP A 380 11.98 14.04 11.53
N GLN A 381 11.37 15.22 11.66
CA GLN A 381 10.27 15.50 12.59
C GLN A 381 8.90 14.99 12.11
N THR A 382 8.78 14.62 10.84
CA THR A 382 7.50 14.23 10.21
C THR A 382 6.89 13.04 10.93
N GLU A 383 5.58 13.12 11.19
CA GLU A 383 4.81 12.01 11.71
C GLU A 383 4.70 10.92 10.65
N ASN A 384 5.19 9.72 10.97
CA ASN A 384 5.07 8.53 10.15
C ASN A 384 4.75 7.35 11.08
N GLU A 385 4.01 6.39 10.54
CA GLU A 385 3.81 5.08 11.15
C GLU A 385 4.74 4.06 10.49
N TYR A 386 5.52 3.35 11.31
CA TYR A 386 6.35 2.24 10.87
C TYR A 386 5.78 0.92 11.35
N THR A 387 5.54 0.00 10.42
CA THR A 387 5.09 -1.37 10.72
C THR A 387 6.21 -2.35 10.36
N VAL A 388 6.55 -3.24 11.31
CA VAL A 388 7.56 -4.28 11.15
C VAL A 388 6.89 -5.64 11.12
N LEU A 389 7.18 -6.43 10.10
CA LEU A 389 6.67 -7.78 9.90
C LEU A 389 7.79 -8.81 10.02
N ILE A 390 7.57 -9.85 10.82
CA ILE A 390 8.54 -10.92 11.06
C ILE A 390 8.04 -12.22 10.43
N TYR A 391 8.76 -12.67 9.41
CA TYR A 391 8.52 -13.94 8.74
C TYR A 391 9.49 -14.99 9.28
N TYR A 392 9.01 -16.21 9.43
CA TYR A 392 9.79 -17.36 9.83
C TYR A 392 9.56 -18.53 8.86
N ARG A 393 10.66 -19.12 8.42
CA ARG A 393 10.66 -20.38 7.68
C ARG A 393 11.41 -21.44 8.47
N ALA A 394 10.69 -22.33 9.13
CA ALA A 394 11.32 -23.45 9.83
C ALA A 394 12.10 -24.34 8.86
N PRO A 395 13.18 -25.01 9.30
CA PRO A 395 13.88 -25.99 8.48
C PRO A 395 12.93 -27.07 7.93
N GLY A 396 12.87 -27.20 6.61
CA GLY A 396 11.94 -28.13 5.93
C GLY A 396 10.51 -27.59 5.74
N ALA A 397 10.21 -26.36 6.17
CA ALA A 397 8.90 -25.75 5.95
C ALA A 397 8.66 -25.42 4.47
N ARG A 398 7.39 -25.57 4.07
CA ARG A 398 6.93 -25.41 2.69
C ARG A 398 6.58 -23.96 2.31
N PHE A 399 6.47 -23.07 3.29
CA PHE A 399 6.13 -21.66 3.08
C PHE A 399 6.74 -20.79 4.18
N ASP A 400 6.71 -19.48 3.99
CA ASP A 400 7.15 -18.51 4.98
C ASP A 400 5.96 -18.04 5.82
N GLU A 401 5.99 -18.32 7.12
CA GLU A 401 4.95 -17.93 8.06
C GLU A 401 5.16 -16.48 8.51
N LEU A 402 4.12 -15.64 8.47
CA LEU A 402 4.16 -14.34 9.13
C LEU A 402 3.80 -14.51 10.62
N ILE A 403 4.80 -14.45 11.49
CA ILE A 403 4.72 -14.90 12.90
C ILE A 403 4.65 -13.75 13.93
N GLY A 404 4.70 -12.51 13.48
CA GLY A 404 4.62 -11.36 14.37
C GLY A 404 4.61 -10.04 13.60
N THR A 405 4.04 -9.03 14.26
CA THR A 405 4.04 -7.65 13.79
C THR A 405 4.20 -6.70 14.97
N GLY A 406 4.77 -5.53 14.72
CA GLY A 406 4.84 -4.43 15.67
C GLY A 406 4.80 -3.10 14.93
N ASN A 407 4.26 -2.06 15.56
CA ASN A 407 4.20 -0.73 14.97
C ASN A 407 4.67 0.36 15.95
N ALA A 408 5.15 1.46 15.40
CA ALA A 408 5.50 2.66 16.16
C ALA A 408 5.23 3.92 15.34
N LEU A 409 4.74 4.96 16.03
CA LEU A 409 4.63 6.31 15.49
C LEU A 409 5.89 7.10 15.81
N SER A 410 6.33 7.94 14.87
CA SER A 410 7.47 8.84 15.06
C SER A 410 7.17 10.07 15.95
N THR A 411 5.95 10.17 16.53
CA THR A 411 5.65 11.22 17.53
C THR A 411 6.47 11.08 18.81
N SER A 412 7.04 9.90 19.07
CA SER A 412 7.92 9.59 20.19
C SER A 412 9.36 9.32 19.75
N ILE A 413 9.94 10.16 18.88
CA ILE A 413 11.36 10.00 18.49
C ILE A 413 12.26 10.23 19.70
N SER A 414 13.04 9.21 20.05
CA SER A 414 14.08 9.32 21.07
C SER A 414 15.43 9.65 20.44
N ASN A 415 16.17 10.57 21.05
CA ASN A 415 17.58 10.82 20.72
C ASN A 415 18.51 9.80 21.40
N VAL A 416 17.98 8.95 22.28
CA VAL A 416 18.74 8.01 23.12
C VAL A 416 18.03 6.66 23.09
N ARG A 417 18.75 5.58 22.76
CA ARG A 417 18.20 4.22 22.81
C ARG A 417 17.74 3.91 24.24
N ARG A 418 16.50 3.48 24.43
CA ARG A 418 16.07 2.99 25.75
C ARG A 418 16.64 1.58 25.94
N ASN A 419 17.41 1.41 27.02
CA ASN A 419 18.06 0.13 27.37
C ASN A 419 17.06 -0.93 27.80
#